data_AF-A0A0A6PD54-F1
#
_entry.id   AF-A0A0A6PD54-F1
#
_cell.length_a   1.000
_cell.length_b   1.000
_cell.length_c   1.000
_cell.angle_alpha   90.00
_cell.angle_beta   90.00
_cell.angle_gamma   90.00
#
_symmetry.space_group_name_H-M   'P 1'
#
loop_
_entity.id
_entity.type
_entity.pdbx_description
1 polymer ?
#
loop_
_entity_poly.entity_id
_entity_poly.type
_entity_poly.pdbx_seq_one_letter_code
_entity_poly.pdbx_strand_id
1 'polypeptide(L)'
;MVETNSAKLLPWQEHCEIVKAVARAGTPYLNYGVIIGFADDSNETLSRLEEAVVELYEDILAINPSLNFQVSPLAISPIPGTRQGSNLRESGLLRFDDPSIFGGMWTPSVDTHHLSYEEIANWQIRLMQIGNPVWY
;
A
#
# COMPACT_ATOMS: atom_id res chain seq x y z
N MET A 1 -1.05 21.96 15.60
CA MET A 1 0.18 21.13 15.51
C MET A 1 -0.17 19.95 14.64
N VAL A 2 0.29 19.97 13.38
CA VAL A 2 0.06 18.89 12.42
C VAL A 2 1.07 17.80 12.76
N GLU A 3 0.60 16.70 13.35
CA GLU A 3 1.37 15.47 13.47
C GLU A 3 1.58 14.95 12.03
N THR A 4 2.69 15.33 11.39
CA THR A 4 3.12 14.67 10.16
C THR A 4 3.39 13.21 10.53
N ASN A 5 2.53 12.31 10.05
CA ASN A 5 2.55 10.86 10.25
C ASN A 5 3.86 10.19 9.76
N SER A 6 4.80 10.98 9.24
CA SER A 6 6.11 10.62 8.68
C SER A 6 7.15 10.15 9.71
N ALA A 7 6.86 10.11 11.01
CA ALA A 7 7.85 9.79 12.05
C ALA A 7 7.96 8.30 12.43
N LYS A 8 7.10 7.42 11.88
CA LYS A 8 7.12 5.97 12.17
C LYS A 8 7.45 5.07 10.98
N LEU A 9 7.83 5.66 9.86
CA LEU A 9 8.27 4.96 8.66
C LEU A 9 9.74 5.29 8.41
N LEU A 10 10.54 4.28 8.05
CA LEU A 10 11.89 4.51 7.56
C LEU A 10 11.82 5.37 6.28
N PRO A 11 12.75 6.31 6.06
CA PRO A 11 12.90 6.96 4.77
C PRO A 11 12.96 5.91 3.65
N TRP A 12 12.36 6.22 2.48
CA TRP A 12 12.26 5.29 1.36
C TRP A 12 13.56 4.54 1.03
N GLN A 13 14.69 5.26 1.02
CA GLN A 13 16.01 4.67 0.73
C GLN A 13 16.44 3.61 1.77
N GLU A 14 16.21 3.88 3.06
CA GLU A 14 16.51 2.91 4.12
C GLU A 14 15.61 1.68 4.00
N HIS A 15 14.34 1.89 3.62
CA HIS A 15 13.42 0.79 3.35
C HIS A 15 13.91 -0.08 2.18
N CYS A 16 14.32 0.51 1.06
CA CYS A 16 14.87 -0.21 -0.08
C CYS A 16 16.08 -1.07 0.31
N GLU A 17 17.01 -0.54 1.12
CA GLU A 17 18.19 -1.31 1.54
C GLU A 17 17.85 -2.52 2.41
N ILE A 18 16.80 -2.42 3.26
CA ILE A 18 16.30 -3.57 4.03
C ILE A 18 15.74 -4.64 3.09
N VAL A 19 14.91 -4.26 2.13
CA VAL A 19 14.30 -5.21 1.19
C VAL A 19 15.40 -5.87 0.33
N LYS A 20 16.41 -5.09 -0.12
CA LYS A 20 17.58 -5.61 -0.83
C LYS A 20 18.40 -6.57 0.03
N ALA A 21 18.55 -6.30 1.32
CA ALA A 21 19.22 -7.22 2.25
C ALA A 21 18.46 -8.54 2.39
N VAL A 22 17.11 -8.51 2.44
CA VAL A 22 16.27 -9.72 2.42
C VAL A 22 16.48 -10.52 1.14
N ALA A 23 16.53 -9.86 -0.03
CA ALA A 23 16.80 -10.53 -1.30
C ALA A 23 18.18 -11.20 -1.34
N ARG A 24 19.23 -10.51 -0.85
CA ARG A 24 20.60 -11.04 -0.74
C ARG A 24 20.70 -12.24 0.21
N ALA A 25 19.83 -12.31 1.21
CA ALA A 25 19.77 -13.44 2.15
C ALA A 25 19.21 -14.72 1.52
N GLY A 26 18.71 -14.68 0.28
CA GLY A 26 18.22 -15.86 -0.43
C GLY A 26 16.83 -16.30 -0.01
N THR A 27 16.00 -15.40 0.51
CA THR A 27 14.59 -15.70 0.80
C THR A 27 13.87 -16.15 -0.48
N PRO A 28 13.04 -17.20 -0.45
CA PRO A 28 12.37 -17.71 -1.66
C PRO A 28 11.13 -16.91 -2.06
N TYR A 29 10.50 -16.24 -1.11
CA TYR A 29 9.25 -15.49 -1.32
C TYR A 29 9.23 -14.21 -0.48
N LEU A 30 8.80 -13.11 -1.09
CA LEU A 30 8.62 -11.82 -0.42
C LEU A 30 7.31 -11.19 -0.86
N ASN A 31 6.39 -11.04 0.07
CA ASN A 31 5.16 -10.28 -0.13
C ASN A 31 5.35 -8.85 0.40
N TYR A 32 5.30 -7.89 -0.49
CA TYR A 32 5.53 -6.48 -0.22
C TYR A 32 4.20 -5.74 -0.04
N GLY A 33 3.88 -5.40 1.21
CA GLY A 33 2.65 -4.71 1.55
C GLY A 33 2.72 -3.21 1.27
N VAL A 34 1.69 -2.68 0.60
CA VAL A 34 1.53 -1.24 0.35
C VAL A 34 0.14 -0.83 0.82
N ILE A 35 0.02 0.24 1.61
CA ILE A 35 -1.29 0.76 2.03
C ILE A 35 -1.60 2.03 1.23
N ILE A 36 -2.79 2.08 0.63
CA ILE A 36 -3.29 3.23 -0.14
C ILE A 36 -4.69 3.67 0.33
N GLY A 37 -5.14 4.83 -0.12
CA GLY A 37 -6.43 5.41 0.23
C GLY A 37 -6.35 6.39 1.42
N PHE A 38 -5.15 6.90 1.71
CA PHE A 38 -5.00 7.99 2.67
C PHE A 38 -5.69 9.26 2.16
N ALA A 39 -6.08 10.17 3.07
CA ALA A 39 -6.90 11.33 2.75
C ALA A 39 -6.32 12.20 1.60
N ASP A 40 -5.00 12.29 1.50
CA ASP A 40 -4.30 13.09 0.48
C ASP A 40 -3.82 12.26 -0.73
N ASP A 41 -4.13 10.97 -0.80
CA ASP A 41 -3.78 10.15 -1.97
C ASP A 41 -4.50 10.66 -3.22
N SER A 42 -3.74 10.78 -4.30
CA SER A 42 -4.18 11.25 -5.60
C SER A 42 -3.57 10.38 -6.70
N ASN A 43 -4.04 10.53 -7.94
CA ASN A 43 -3.42 9.85 -9.08
C ASN A 43 -1.92 10.17 -9.20
N GLU A 44 -1.49 11.38 -8.83
CA GLU A 44 -0.08 11.77 -8.89
C GLU A 44 0.75 11.04 -7.82
N THR A 45 0.29 11.04 -6.56
CA THR A 45 1.04 10.39 -5.48
C THR A 45 1.09 8.87 -5.67
N LEU A 46 0.00 8.27 -6.14
CA LEU A 46 -0.07 6.84 -6.41
C LEU A 46 0.75 6.42 -7.65
N SER A 47 0.86 7.27 -8.68
CA SER A 47 1.77 7.02 -9.80
C SER A 47 3.23 7.02 -9.35
N ARG A 48 3.65 7.98 -8.51
CA ARG A 48 5.01 8.02 -7.97
C ARG A 48 5.32 6.80 -7.09
N LEU A 49 4.33 6.34 -6.31
CA LEU A 49 4.43 5.13 -5.52
C LEU A 49 4.61 3.89 -6.41
N GLU A 50 3.83 3.76 -7.48
CA GLU A 50 3.96 2.68 -8.45
C GLU A 50 5.36 2.67 -9.08
N GLU A 51 5.84 3.81 -9.60
CA GLU A 51 7.18 3.95 -10.17
C GLU A 51 8.26 3.49 -9.18
N ALA A 52 8.21 3.96 -7.94
CA ALA A 52 9.17 3.59 -6.91
C ALA A 52 9.13 2.09 -6.57
N VAL A 53 7.94 1.48 -6.51
CA VAL A 53 7.78 0.05 -6.22
C VAL A 53 8.23 -0.81 -7.40
N VAL A 54 8.04 -0.37 -8.65
CA VAL A 54 8.57 -1.03 -9.85
C VAL A 54 10.09 -0.99 -9.85
N GLU A 55 10.70 0.17 -9.59
CA GLU A 55 12.17 0.29 -9.47
C GLU A 55 12.72 -0.65 -8.39
N LEU A 56 12.07 -0.71 -7.22
CA LEU A 56 12.46 -1.64 -6.16
C LEU A 56 12.32 -3.10 -6.61
N TYR A 57 11.24 -3.46 -7.28
CA TYR A 57 11.03 -4.82 -7.81
C TYR A 57 12.14 -5.22 -8.79
N GLU A 58 12.52 -4.34 -9.72
CA GLU A 58 13.62 -4.58 -10.67
C GLU A 58 14.95 -4.77 -9.96
N ASP A 59 15.27 -3.90 -8.99
CA ASP A 59 16.47 -4.02 -8.17
C ASP A 59 16.53 -5.35 -7.40
N ILE A 60 15.39 -5.80 -6.89
CA ILE A 60 15.27 -7.05 -6.14
C ILE A 60 15.51 -8.27 -7.04
N LEU A 61 14.94 -8.28 -8.24
CA LEU A 61 15.18 -9.34 -9.20
C LEU A 61 16.61 -9.34 -9.75
N ALA A 62 17.25 -8.17 -9.87
CA ALA A 62 18.67 -8.09 -10.24
C ALA A 62 19.58 -8.74 -9.17
N ILE A 63 19.20 -8.66 -7.90
CA ILE A 63 19.91 -9.30 -6.78
C ILE A 63 19.63 -10.80 -6.72
N ASN A 64 18.36 -11.19 -6.81
CA ASN A 64 17.93 -12.58 -6.72
C ASN A 64 16.82 -12.87 -7.74
N PRO A 65 17.19 -13.34 -8.95
CA PRO A 65 16.24 -13.63 -10.01
C PRO A 65 15.24 -14.76 -9.69
N SER A 66 15.52 -15.58 -8.66
CA SER A 66 14.67 -16.69 -8.24
C SER A 66 13.67 -16.32 -7.12
N LEU A 67 13.80 -15.12 -6.54
CA LEU A 67 12.88 -14.65 -5.52
C LEU A 67 11.51 -14.38 -6.14
N ASN A 68 10.48 -15.04 -5.61
CA ASN A 68 9.10 -14.71 -5.92
C ASN A 68 8.67 -13.47 -5.11
N PHE A 69 8.76 -12.31 -5.75
CA PHE A 69 8.33 -11.03 -5.19
C PHE A 69 6.92 -10.69 -5.66
N GLN A 70 6.04 -10.32 -4.74
CA GLN A 70 4.66 -9.93 -5.05
C GLN A 70 4.27 -8.70 -4.25
N VAL A 71 3.55 -7.77 -4.87
CA VAL A 71 2.97 -6.62 -4.18
C VAL A 71 1.57 -6.97 -3.68
N SER A 72 1.30 -6.68 -2.40
CA SER A 72 -0.04 -6.74 -1.80
C SER A 72 -0.53 -5.33 -1.47
N PRO A 73 -1.29 -4.69 -2.37
CA PRO A 73 -1.87 -3.39 -2.11
C PRO A 73 -3.13 -3.52 -1.24
N LEU A 74 -3.08 -2.93 -0.06
CA LEU A 74 -4.15 -2.89 0.92
C LEU A 74 -4.78 -1.50 0.93
N ALA A 75 -6.09 -1.43 1.09
CA ALA A 75 -6.80 -0.19 1.34
C ALA A 75 -6.73 0.14 2.84
N ILE A 76 -6.59 1.42 3.17
CA ILE A 76 -6.73 1.87 4.54
C ILE A 76 -8.14 1.51 5.07
N SER A 77 -8.19 1.00 6.29
CA SER A 77 -9.42 0.47 6.88
C SER A 77 -9.65 1.07 8.29
N PRO A 78 -10.92 1.30 8.70
CA PRO A 78 -11.24 1.91 9.99
C PRO A 78 -11.18 0.89 11.14
N ILE A 79 -9.99 0.35 11.42
CA ILE A 79 -9.77 -0.71 12.42
C ILE A 79 -10.24 -0.26 13.81
N PRO A 80 -11.23 -0.93 14.43
CA PRO A 80 -11.75 -0.59 15.74
C PRO A 80 -10.66 -0.55 16.82
N GLY A 81 -10.72 0.45 17.71
CA GLY A 81 -9.75 0.62 18.79
C GLY A 81 -8.40 1.23 18.38
N THR A 82 -8.20 1.56 17.10
CA THR A 82 -6.99 2.25 16.62
C THR A 82 -7.24 3.74 16.41
N ARG A 83 -6.20 4.57 16.57
CA ARG A 83 -6.28 6.01 16.23
C ARG A 83 -6.60 6.22 14.74
N GLN A 84 -6.07 5.39 13.86
CA GLN A 84 -6.43 5.42 12.43
C GLN A 84 -7.94 5.20 12.24
N GLY A 85 -8.50 4.22 12.95
CA GLY A 85 -9.93 3.91 12.88
C GLY A 85 -10.84 5.01 13.42
N SER A 86 -10.45 5.71 14.49
CA SER A 86 -11.20 6.89 14.95
C SER A 86 -11.09 8.04 13.95
N ASN A 87 -9.87 8.33 13.47
CA ASN A 87 -9.64 9.42 12.53
C ASN A 87 -10.41 9.22 11.21
N LEU A 88 -10.46 7.99 10.69
CA LEU A 88 -11.21 7.68 9.47
C LEU A 88 -12.73 7.85 9.64
N ARG A 89 -13.28 7.53 10.83
CA ARG A 89 -14.71 7.76 11.11
C ARG A 89 -15.04 9.25 11.25
N GLU A 90 -14.10 10.03 11.76
CA GLU A 90 -14.25 11.48 11.96
C GLU A 90 -13.94 12.31 10.70
N SER A 91 -13.29 11.73 9.68
CA SER A 91 -12.84 12.47 8.49
C SER A 91 -13.95 12.92 7.55
N GLY A 92 -15.12 12.27 7.61
CA GLY A 92 -16.19 12.44 6.63
C GLY A 92 -15.91 11.79 5.26
N LEU A 93 -14.80 11.07 5.12
CA LEU A 93 -14.42 10.37 3.88
C LEU A 93 -14.86 8.90 3.84
N LEU A 94 -15.28 8.35 4.98
CA LEU A 94 -15.73 6.97 5.09
C LEU A 94 -17.08 6.77 4.37
N ARG A 95 -17.12 5.89 3.37
CA ARG A 95 -18.31 5.56 2.59
C ARG A 95 -19.10 4.39 3.18
N PHE A 96 -18.40 3.43 3.75
CA PHE A 96 -19.00 2.26 4.38
C PHE A 96 -18.33 2.00 5.73
N ASP A 97 -19.12 1.86 6.79
CA ASP A 97 -18.67 1.52 8.16
C ASP A 97 -19.44 0.30 8.67
N ASP A 98 -19.59 -0.71 7.81
CA ASP A 98 -20.26 -1.95 8.19
C ASP A 98 -19.30 -2.86 8.98
N PRO A 99 -19.69 -3.42 10.13
CA PRO A 99 -18.85 -4.34 10.87
C PRO A 99 -18.35 -5.56 10.09
N SER A 100 -19.07 -5.97 9.04
CA SER A 100 -18.69 -7.07 8.14
C SER A 100 -17.53 -6.73 7.21
N ILE A 101 -17.23 -5.44 6.99
CA ILE A 101 -16.05 -4.99 6.22
C ILE A 101 -14.89 -4.55 7.13
N PHE A 102 -15.06 -4.58 8.46
CA PHE A 102 -13.98 -4.26 9.39
C PHE A 102 -12.85 -5.28 9.26
N GLY A 103 -11.65 -4.79 8.98
CA GLY A 103 -10.49 -5.66 8.71
C GLY A 103 -10.46 -6.22 7.29
N GLY A 104 -11.44 -5.89 6.44
CA GLY A 104 -11.40 -6.10 4.99
C GLY A 104 -10.40 -5.15 4.34
N MET A 105 -9.10 -5.34 4.59
CA MET A 105 -8.01 -4.53 4.01
C MET A 105 -7.94 -4.63 2.47
N TRP A 106 -8.71 -5.54 1.88
CA TRP A 106 -8.86 -5.73 0.43
C TRP A 106 -10.00 -4.92 -0.18
N THR A 107 -10.89 -4.33 0.63
CA THR A 107 -12.06 -3.61 0.15
C THR A 107 -11.94 -2.13 0.53
N PRO A 108 -11.74 -1.24 -0.45
CA PRO A 108 -11.75 0.20 -0.21
C PRO A 108 -13.10 0.62 0.37
N SER A 109 -13.03 1.34 1.49
CA SER A 109 -14.23 1.84 2.18
C SER A 109 -14.23 3.35 2.36
N VAL A 110 -13.17 4.01 1.91
CA VAL A 110 -12.94 5.44 2.09
C VAL A 110 -12.71 6.08 0.72
N ASP A 111 -13.19 7.30 0.57
CA ASP A 111 -12.66 8.20 -0.45
C ASP A 111 -11.38 8.87 0.07
N THR A 112 -10.63 9.48 -0.84
CA THR A 112 -9.65 10.51 -0.50
C THR A 112 -10.26 11.90 -0.79
N HIS A 113 -9.51 12.97 -0.58
CA HIS A 113 -9.89 14.29 -1.06
C HIS A 113 -9.84 14.42 -2.60
N HIS A 114 -9.29 13.42 -3.29
CA HIS A 114 -8.99 13.45 -4.72
C HIS A 114 -9.56 12.25 -5.51
N LEU A 115 -9.85 11.13 -4.85
CA LEU A 115 -10.25 9.87 -5.47
C LEU A 115 -11.44 9.27 -4.74
N SER A 116 -12.35 8.66 -5.50
CA SER A 116 -13.38 7.79 -4.96
C SER A 116 -12.80 6.44 -4.48
N TYR A 117 -13.52 5.76 -3.59
CA TYR A 117 -13.18 4.38 -3.19
C TYR A 117 -13.09 3.41 -4.38
N GLU A 118 -13.83 3.64 -5.47
CA GLU A 118 -13.76 2.85 -6.71
C GLU A 118 -12.45 3.09 -7.46
N GLU A 119 -11.99 4.35 -7.53
CA GLU A 119 -10.69 4.69 -8.09
C GLU A 119 -9.54 4.10 -7.26
N ILE A 120 -9.67 4.07 -5.93
CA ILE A 120 -8.73 3.38 -5.05
C ILE A 120 -8.71 1.87 -5.36
N ALA A 121 -9.88 1.25 -5.58
CA ALA A 121 -9.95 -0.17 -5.97
C ALA A 121 -9.21 -0.45 -7.28
N ASN A 122 -9.36 0.43 -8.28
CA ASN A 122 -8.62 0.33 -9.54
C ASN A 122 -7.10 0.44 -9.33
N TRP A 123 -6.65 1.32 -8.43
CA TRP A 123 -5.25 1.40 -8.05
C TRP A 123 -4.73 0.16 -7.33
N GLN A 124 -5.53 -0.48 -6.46
CA GLN A 124 -5.14 -1.76 -5.87
C GLN A 124 -4.93 -2.83 -6.95
N ILE A 125 -5.86 -2.95 -7.90
CA ILE A 125 -5.73 -3.92 -9.00
C ILE A 125 -4.45 -3.65 -9.81
N ARG A 126 -4.19 -2.38 -10.14
CA ARG A 126 -2.99 -1.96 -10.88
C ARG A 126 -1.70 -2.32 -10.14
N LEU A 127 -1.58 -1.96 -8.86
CA LEU A 127 -0.38 -2.24 -8.06
C LEU A 127 -0.14 -3.75 -7.84
N MET A 128 -1.22 -4.54 -7.76
CA MET A 128 -1.14 -5.99 -7.58
C MET A 128 -0.51 -6.72 -8.78
N GLN A 129 -0.46 -6.09 -9.95
CA GLN A 129 0.19 -6.65 -11.14
C GLN A 129 1.71 -6.66 -11.02
N ILE A 130 2.29 -5.85 -10.13
CA ILE A 130 3.74 -5.81 -9.90
C ILE A 130 4.19 -7.11 -9.23
N GLY A 131 5.07 -7.85 -9.92
CA GLY A 131 5.51 -9.18 -9.49
C GLY A 131 4.45 -10.28 -9.68
N ASN A 132 3.29 -9.96 -10.27
CA ASN A 132 2.25 -10.95 -10.56
C ASN A 132 1.47 -10.63 -11.85
N PRO A 133 2.11 -10.75 -13.04
CA PRO A 133 1.52 -10.35 -14.31
C PRO A 133 0.38 -11.26 -14.80
N VAL A 134 0.01 -12.33 -14.06
CA VAL A 134 -0.91 -13.39 -14.53
C VAL A 134 -2.32 -13.28 -13.92
N TRP A 135 -2.66 -12.18 -13.24
CA TRP A 135 -4.05 -11.90 -12.91
C TRP A 135 -4.79 -11.30 -14.11
N TYR A 136 -5.02 -12.14 -15.13
CA TYR A 136 -6.21 -12.30 -16.01
C TYR A 136 -5.87 -13.26 -17.15
#